data_AF-A0A8K1GEK7-F1
#
_entry.id   AF-A0A8K1GEK7-F1
#
_cell.length_a   1.000
_cell.length_b   1.000
_cell.length_c   1.000
_cell.angle_alpha   90.00
_cell.angle_beta   90.00
_cell.angle_gamma   90.00
#
_symmetry.space_group_name_H-M   'P 1'
#
loop_
_entity.id
_entity.type
_entity.pdbx_description
1 polymer ?
#
loop_
_entity_poly.entity_id
_entity_poly.type
_entity_poly.pdbx_seq_one_letter_code
_entity_poly.pdbx_strand_id
1 'polypeptide(L)'
;MNHLIKQQIVRLGQEANLPWPQSLPLALLQIQTKPRTKEKLSPFEMLYGRPYGVQKGISTQIGEERLTAYMIALGKQLRKTEKHVAGTQSRGLDGPVHDIQPGDYVYVKSLTEKTLEQWEGPFQVLLTTYTAIKIQEQNAWIHHSRVKKAPKAPWKVTPGDKELKLKFTRTK
;
A
#
# COMPACT_ATOMS: atom_id res chain seq x y z
N MET A 1 -3.26 7.05 2.78
CA MET A 1 -4.59 7.62 3.13
C MET A 1 -4.57 8.33 4.47
N ASN A 2 -4.03 7.74 5.54
CA ASN A 2 -4.00 8.35 6.88
C ASN A 2 -3.42 9.77 6.92
N HIS A 3 -2.39 10.06 6.12
CA HIS A 3 -1.84 11.41 6.02
C HIS A 3 -2.88 12.45 5.55
N LEU A 4 -3.72 12.11 4.56
CA LEU A 4 -4.78 13.00 4.05
C LEU A 4 -5.85 13.25 5.11
N ILE A 5 -6.26 12.20 5.82
CA ILE A 5 -7.25 12.31 6.90
C ILE A 5 -6.75 13.26 7.98
N LYS A 6 -5.51 13.06 8.46
CA LYS A 6 -4.89 13.95 9.45
C LYS A 6 -4.80 15.38 8.94
N GLN A 7 -4.38 15.59 7.70
CA GLN A 7 -4.27 16.92 7.10
C GLN A 7 -5.62 17.64 7.01
N GLN A 8 -6.70 16.95 6.61
CA GLN A 8 -8.04 17.54 6.58
C GLN A 8 -8.58 17.85 7.98
N ILE A 9 -8.36 16.96 8.95
CA ILE A 9 -8.76 17.20 10.35
C ILE A 9 -8.06 18.43 10.92
N VAL A 10 -6.75 18.57 10.69
CA VAL A 10 -5.97 19.73 11.14
C VAL A 10 -6.49 21.01 10.51
N ARG A 11 -6.75 21.00 9.19
CA ARG A 11 -7.30 22.17 8.48
C ARG A 11 -8.67 22.57 9.02
N LEU A 12 -9.58 21.61 9.18
CA LEU A 12 -10.92 21.87 9.73
C LEU A 12 -10.87 22.35 11.19
N GLY A 13 -9.91 21.84 11.97
CA GLY A 13 -9.64 22.33 13.32
C GLY A 13 -9.23 23.80 13.34
N GLN A 14 -8.41 24.23 12.37
CA GLN A 14 -7.98 25.64 12.25
C GLN A 14 -9.09 26.57 11.73
N GLU A 15 -9.89 26.11 10.76
CA GLU A 15 -10.93 26.92 10.12
C GLU A 15 -12.20 27.07 10.99
N ALA A 16 -12.61 25.98 11.65
CA ALA A 16 -13.88 25.91 12.38
C ALA A 16 -13.73 25.79 13.90
N ASN A 17 -12.49 25.75 14.43
CA ASN A 17 -12.19 25.53 15.85
C ASN A 17 -12.88 24.29 16.44
N LEU A 18 -13.10 23.25 15.62
CA LEU A 18 -13.77 22.03 16.04
C LEU A 18 -12.79 21.00 16.61
N PRO A 19 -13.17 20.27 17.67
CA PRO A 19 -12.39 19.13 18.14
C PRO A 19 -12.41 18.00 17.09
N TRP A 20 -11.34 17.20 17.06
CA TRP A 20 -11.16 16.15 16.04
C TRP A 20 -12.34 15.15 15.88
N PRO A 21 -13.12 14.78 16.92
CA PRO A 21 -14.26 13.89 16.74
C PRO A 21 -15.36 14.50 15.86
N GLN A 22 -15.53 15.82 15.93
CA GLN A 22 -16.54 16.54 15.15
C GLN A 22 -16.04 16.90 13.75
N SER A 23 -14.72 17.11 13.57
CA SER A 23 -14.15 17.37 12.25
C SER A 23 -13.95 16.11 11.41
N LEU A 24 -13.89 14.92 12.02
CA LEU A 24 -13.70 13.66 11.30
C LEU A 24 -14.80 13.37 10.24
N PRO A 25 -16.12 13.45 10.54
CA PRO A 25 -17.15 13.26 9.53
C PRO A 25 -17.04 14.23 8.36
N LEU A 26 -16.72 15.50 8.63
CA LEU A 26 -16.53 16.54 7.63
C LEU A 26 -15.28 16.27 6.77
N ALA A 27 -14.18 15.84 7.39
CA ALA A 27 -12.95 15.47 6.71
C ALA A 27 -13.17 14.29 5.75
N LEU A 28 -13.88 13.25 6.22
CA LEU A 28 -14.23 12.09 5.40
C LEU A 28 -15.10 12.50 4.23
N LEU A 29 -16.10 13.35 4.46
CA LEU A 29 -16.96 13.85 3.39
C LEU A 29 -16.16 14.60 2.33
N GLN A 30 -15.28 15.51 2.72
CA GLN A 30 -14.42 16.23 1.76
C GLN A 30 -13.50 15.29 0.98
N ILE A 31 -12.96 14.24 1.61
CA ILE A 31 -12.12 13.25 0.94
C ILE A 31 -12.93 12.42 -0.06
N GLN A 32 -14.16 12.06 0.29
CA GLN A 32 -15.04 11.27 -0.56
C GLN A 32 -15.60 12.02 -1.76
N THR A 33 -15.59 13.36 -1.73
CA THR A 33 -16.22 14.23 -2.73
C THR A 33 -15.22 14.99 -3.60
N LYS A 34 -13.94 15.02 -3.20
CA LYS A 34 -12.85 15.56 -4.03
C LYS A 34 -12.43 14.56 -5.10
N PRO A 35 -12.31 14.97 -6.38
CA PRO A 35 -11.78 14.10 -7.43
C PRO A 35 -10.29 13.84 -7.21
N ARG A 36 -9.86 12.60 -7.47
CA ARG A 36 -8.45 12.22 -7.39
C ARG A 36 -7.71 12.60 -8.67
N THR A 37 -6.47 13.05 -8.55
CA THR A 37 -5.66 13.53 -9.70
C THR A 37 -5.47 12.45 -10.78
N LYS A 38 -5.34 11.18 -10.40
CA LYS A 38 -5.12 10.07 -11.34
C LYS A 38 -6.39 9.65 -12.08
N GLU A 39 -7.46 9.43 -11.31
CA GLU A 39 -8.73 8.88 -11.81
C GLU A 39 -9.66 9.97 -12.36
N LYS A 40 -9.40 11.26 -12.05
CA LYS A 40 -10.27 12.43 -12.28
C LYS A 40 -11.69 12.31 -11.71
N LEU A 41 -11.97 11.22 -11.01
CA LEU A 41 -13.22 10.88 -10.36
C LEU A 41 -13.02 10.91 -8.85
N SER A 42 -14.09 11.22 -8.14
CA SER A 42 -14.14 11.17 -6.69
C SER A 42 -14.49 9.77 -6.18
N PRO A 43 -14.05 9.34 -4.98
CA PRO A 43 -14.45 8.05 -4.42
C PRO A 43 -15.97 7.85 -4.37
N PHE A 44 -16.74 8.90 -4.10
CA PHE A 44 -18.20 8.86 -4.17
C PHE A 44 -18.69 8.57 -5.59
N GLU A 45 -18.12 9.23 -6.59
CA GLU A 45 -18.49 9.04 -8.00
C GLU A 45 -18.15 7.63 -8.49
N MET A 46 -17.03 7.08 -8.03
CA MET A 46 -16.64 5.71 -8.35
C MET A 46 -17.59 4.69 -7.74
N LEU A 47 -18.05 4.91 -6.50
CA LEU A 47 -18.92 3.97 -5.80
C LEU A 47 -20.38 4.05 -6.29
N TYR A 48 -20.88 5.26 -6.52
CA TYR A 48 -22.30 5.50 -6.84
C TYR A 48 -22.57 5.82 -8.31
N GLY A 49 -21.53 5.95 -9.13
CA GLY A 49 -21.64 6.26 -10.56
C GLY A 49 -22.23 7.65 -10.87
N ARG A 50 -22.25 8.58 -9.90
CA ARG A 50 -22.88 9.90 -10.04
C ARG A 50 -22.13 10.99 -9.25
N PRO A 51 -22.17 12.26 -9.69
CA PRO A 51 -21.52 13.37 -9.00
C PRO A 51 -22.12 13.59 -7.61
N TYR A 52 -21.28 14.03 -6.67
CA TYR A 52 -21.73 14.45 -5.35
C TYR A 52 -22.39 15.83 -5.45
N GLY A 53 -23.71 15.87 -5.24
CA GLY A 53 -24.50 17.09 -5.23
C GLY A 53 -25.87 16.84 -4.60
N VAL A 54 -26.40 17.86 -3.92
CA VAL A 54 -27.81 17.85 -3.49
C VAL A 54 -28.65 17.82 -4.76
N GLN A 55 -29.34 16.71 -5.00
CA GLN A 55 -30.30 16.63 -6.08
C GLN A 55 -31.35 17.71 -5.86
N LYS A 56 -31.40 18.71 -6.72
CA LYS A 56 -32.59 19.58 -6.79
C LYS A 56 -33.74 18.71 -7.27
N GLY A 57 -34.53 18.22 -6.31
CA GLY A 57 -35.84 17.58 -6.47
C GLY A 57 -35.90 16.51 -7.56
N ILE A 58 -35.63 15.25 -7.23
CA ILE A 58 -36.24 14.16 -8.01
C ILE A 58 -37.73 14.18 -7.66
N SER A 59 -38.55 14.74 -8.55
CA SER A 59 -39.99 14.54 -8.49
C SER A 59 -40.28 13.04 -8.65
N THR A 60 -40.85 12.42 -7.62
CA THR A 60 -41.06 10.97 -7.49
C THR A 60 -42.20 10.41 -8.36
N GLN A 61 -42.64 11.13 -9.38
CA GLN A 61 -43.70 10.68 -10.30
C GLN A 61 -43.08 10.27 -11.64
N ILE A 62 -42.59 9.03 -11.74
CA ILE A 62 -41.91 8.53 -12.95
C ILE A 62 -42.45 7.14 -13.28
N GLY A 63 -43.08 7.00 -14.45
CA GLY A 63 -43.60 5.72 -14.96
C GLY A 63 -42.51 4.71 -15.36
N GLU A 64 -42.89 3.44 -15.49
CA GLU A 64 -41.99 2.28 -15.69
C GLU A 64 -41.05 2.42 -16.90
N GLU A 65 -41.52 2.99 -18.00
CA GLU A 65 -40.73 3.20 -19.23
C GLU A 65 -39.59 4.21 -19.04
N ARG A 66 -39.80 5.24 -18.21
CA ARG A 66 -38.75 6.21 -17.86
C ARG A 66 -37.74 5.62 -16.88
N LEU A 67 -38.18 4.73 -15.98
CA LEU A 67 -37.28 4.03 -15.06
C LEU A 67 -36.35 3.07 -15.81
N THR A 68 -36.85 2.31 -16.78
CA THR A 68 -36.03 1.41 -17.60
C THR A 68 -35.03 2.19 -18.45
N ALA A 69 -35.45 3.27 -19.10
CA ALA A 69 -34.55 4.16 -19.84
C ALA A 69 -33.45 4.77 -18.94
N TYR A 70 -33.82 5.21 -17.72
CA TYR A 70 -32.88 5.72 -16.72
C TYR A 70 -31.89 4.64 -16.27
N MET A 71 -32.35 3.43 -15.96
CA MET A 71 -31.47 2.30 -15.57
C MET A 71 -30.49 1.94 -16.69
N ILE A 72 -30.94 1.93 -17.95
CA ILE A 72 -30.06 1.69 -19.11
C ILE A 72 -29.01 2.80 -19.24
N ALA A 73 -29.41 4.06 -19.08
CA ALA A 73 -28.49 5.20 -19.12
C ALA A 73 -27.46 5.15 -17.99
N LEU A 74 -27.89 4.82 -16.77
CA LEU A 74 -27.03 4.65 -15.59
C LEU A 74 -26.03 3.50 -15.81
N GLY A 75 -26.49 2.35 -16.30
CA GLY A 75 -25.63 1.20 -16.62
C GLY A 75 -24.62 1.50 -17.74
N LYS A 76 -24.96 2.37 -18.71
CA LYS A 76 -24.00 2.86 -19.71
C LYS A 76 -22.93 3.76 -19.08
N GLN A 77 -23.31 4.65 -18.16
CA GLN A 77 -22.37 5.51 -17.43
C GLN A 77 -21.43 4.69 -16.55
N LEU A 78 -21.95 3.72 -15.78
CA LEU A 78 -21.15 2.88 -14.89
C LEU A 78 -20.08 2.08 -15.65
N ARG A 79 -20.45 1.46 -16.78
CA ARG A 79 -19.48 0.75 -17.62
C ARG A 79 -18.39 1.65 -18.19
N LYS A 80 -18.71 2.93 -18.45
CA LYS A 80 -17.73 3.92 -18.92
C LYS A 80 -16.75 4.31 -17.80
N THR A 81 -17.25 4.53 -16.59
CA THR A 81 -16.42 4.86 -15.43
C THR A 81 -15.54 3.68 -15.02
N GLU A 82 -16.07 2.46 -15.00
CA GLU A 82 -15.31 1.23 -14.73
C GLU A 82 -14.11 1.07 -15.67
N LYS A 83 -14.31 1.25 -16.98
CA LYS A 83 -13.21 1.19 -17.96
C LYS A 83 -12.14 2.25 -17.69
N HIS A 84 -12.55 3.45 -17.29
CA HIS A 84 -11.64 4.54 -16.97
C HIS A 84 -10.82 4.25 -15.70
N VAL A 85 -11.48 3.75 -14.65
CA VAL A 85 -10.84 3.35 -13.39
C VAL A 85 -9.88 2.19 -13.60
N ALA A 86 -10.30 1.16 -14.34
CA ALA A 86 -9.46 0.01 -14.65
C ALA A 86 -8.16 0.42 -15.38
N GLY A 87 -8.25 1.39 -16.29
CA GLY A 87 -7.08 1.92 -17.01
C GLY A 87 -6.12 2.77 -16.16
N THR A 88 -6.57 3.29 -15.02
CA THR A 88 -5.73 4.13 -14.12
C THR A 88 -5.17 3.36 -12.93
N GLN A 89 -5.64 2.12 -12.71
CA GLN A 89 -5.12 1.25 -11.67
C GLN A 89 -3.65 0.91 -11.94
N SER A 90 -2.83 0.87 -10.89
CA SER A 90 -1.43 0.46 -11.01
C SER A 90 -1.35 -0.94 -11.61
N ARG A 91 -0.61 -1.06 -12.73
CA ARG A 91 -0.27 -2.35 -13.31
C ARG A 91 0.39 -3.22 -12.22
N GLY A 92 0.06 -4.50 -12.20
CA GLY A 92 0.66 -5.46 -11.27
C GLY A 92 2.18 -5.50 -11.42
N LEU A 93 2.85 -6.22 -10.50
CA LEU A 93 4.29 -6.43 -10.60
C LEU A 93 4.57 -7.33 -11.81
N ASP A 94 5.42 -6.86 -12.74
CA ASP A 94 5.84 -7.62 -13.93
C ASP A 94 6.84 -8.75 -13.61
N GLY A 95 7.43 -8.76 -12.39
CA GLY A 95 8.40 -9.78 -11.98
C GLY A 95 8.75 -9.73 -10.49
N PRO A 96 9.57 -10.69 -10.00
CA PRO A 96 9.99 -10.74 -8.60
C PRO A 96 10.79 -9.50 -8.22
N VAL A 97 10.42 -8.87 -7.10
CA VAL A 97 11.12 -7.68 -6.60
C VAL A 97 12.45 -8.05 -5.93
N HIS A 98 12.69 -9.35 -5.70
CA HIS A 98 13.89 -9.88 -5.08
C HIS A 98 14.36 -11.19 -5.71
N ASP A 99 15.66 -11.44 -5.61
CA ASP A 99 16.35 -12.61 -6.19
C ASP A 99 16.41 -13.83 -5.22
N ILE A 100 15.64 -13.82 -4.14
CA ILE A 100 15.76 -14.83 -3.06
C ILE A 100 15.06 -16.13 -3.45
N GLN A 101 15.79 -17.24 -3.48
CA GLN A 101 15.24 -18.54 -3.83
C GLN A 101 14.99 -19.41 -2.59
N PRO A 102 14.03 -20.34 -2.64
CA PRO A 102 13.92 -21.41 -1.64
C PRO A 102 15.27 -22.11 -1.43
N GLY A 103 15.66 -22.30 -0.18
CA GLY A 103 16.96 -22.86 0.21
C GLY A 103 18.06 -21.83 0.48
N ASP A 104 17.90 -20.55 0.11
CA ASP A 104 18.82 -19.49 0.53
C ASP A 104 18.69 -19.21 2.04
N TYR A 105 19.79 -18.79 2.66
CA TYR A 105 19.78 -18.26 4.03
C TYR A 105 19.58 -16.75 4.01
N VAL A 106 18.74 -16.24 4.91
CA VAL A 106 18.41 -14.81 4.98
C VAL A 106 18.39 -14.30 6.42
N TYR A 107 18.79 -13.05 6.59
CA TYR A 107 18.60 -12.28 7.81
C TYR A 107 17.27 -11.54 7.79
N VAL A 108 16.55 -11.57 8.90
CA VAL A 108 15.28 -10.85 9.07
C VAL A 108 15.49 -9.67 10.01
N LYS A 109 14.98 -8.50 9.62
CA LYS A 109 14.98 -7.32 10.48
C LYS A 109 13.95 -7.48 11.59
N SER A 110 14.40 -7.35 12.84
CA SER A 110 13.52 -7.38 14.01
C SER A 110 12.55 -6.20 14.02
N LEU A 111 11.35 -6.43 14.56
CA LEU A 111 10.31 -5.40 14.71
C LEU A 111 10.42 -4.63 16.03
N THR A 112 11.30 -5.04 16.95
CA THR A 112 11.42 -4.38 18.25
C THR A 112 12.03 -2.98 18.08
N GLU A 113 11.41 -1.98 18.72
CA GLU A 113 11.91 -0.61 18.82
C GLU A 113 13.17 -0.56 19.70
N LYS A 114 14.30 -0.97 19.13
CA LYS A 114 15.61 -0.76 19.72
C LYS A 114 16.35 0.29 18.89
N THR A 115 17.22 1.06 19.53
CA THR A 115 18.02 2.13 18.91
C THR A 115 18.89 1.65 17.74
N LEU A 116 19.12 0.34 17.62
CA LEU A 116 19.93 -0.28 16.57
C LEU A 116 19.11 -1.29 15.76
N GLU A 117 19.33 -1.30 14.45
CA GLU A 117 18.73 -2.28 13.53
C GLU A 117 19.28 -3.68 13.84
N GLN A 118 18.51 -4.46 14.58
CA GLN A 118 18.86 -5.85 14.89
C GLN A 118 18.43 -6.77 13.74
N TRP A 119 19.39 -7.46 13.16
CA TRP A 119 19.18 -8.53 12.19
C TRP A 119 19.22 -9.86 12.93
N GLU A 120 18.16 -10.63 12.81
CA GLU A 120 18.03 -11.94 13.43
C GLU A 120 18.41 -13.01 12.42
N GLY A 121 19.30 -13.91 12.87
CA GLY A 121 19.59 -15.25 12.33
C GLY A 121 19.93 -15.34 10.83
N PRO A 122 20.73 -16.32 10.40
CA PRO A 122 20.52 -16.87 9.07
C PRO A 122 19.36 -17.86 9.15
N PHE A 123 18.18 -17.47 8.68
CA PHE A 123 17.03 -18.37 8.55
C PHE A 123 16.96 -18.97 7.15
N GLN A 124 16.63 -20.26 7.05
CA GLN A 124 16.43 -20.91 5.76
C GLN A 124 15.08 -20.52 5.16
N VAL A 125 15.08 -20.12 3.89
CA VAL A 125 13.88 -19.80 3.13
C VAL A 125 13.21 -21.08 2.64
N LEU A 126 11.92 -21.24 2.95
CA LEU A 126 11.11 -22.36 2.46
C LEU A 126 10.36 -21.99 1.18
N LEU A 127 9.76 -20.79 1.14
CA LEU A 127 8.94 -20.34 0.02
C LEU A 127 9.20 -18.87 -0.29
N THR A 128 9.09 -18.53 -1.57
CA THR A 128 9.24 -17.18 -2.08
C THR A 128 8.02 -16.81 -2.93
N THR A 129 7.51 -15.59 -2.75
CA THR A 129 6.54 -14.92 -3.64
C THR A 129 7.19 -13.68 -4.26
N TYR A 130 6.47 -12.94 -5.12
CA TYR A 130 7.01 -11.75 -5.78
C TYR A 130 7.55 -10.67 -4.82
N THR A 131 7.00 -10.55 -3.61
CA THR A 131 7.33 -9.49 -2.64
C THR A 131 7.62 -9.98 -1.23
N ALA A 132 7.35 -11.24 -0.93
CA ALA A 132 7.44 -11.76 0.42
C ALA A 132 8.02 -13.18 0.46
N ILE A 133 8.60 -13.51 1.60
CA ILE A 133 9.35 -14.73 1.83
C ILE A 133 8.81 -15.41 3.07
N LYS A 134 8.78 -16.74 3.05
CA LYS A 134 8.45 -17.59 4.20
C LYS A 134 9.69 -18.33 4.66
N ILE A 135 10.00 -18.18 5.93
CA ILE A 135 11.13 -18.86 6.60
C ILE A 135 10.63 -20.06 7.41
N GLN A 136 11.55 -20.96 7.77
CA GLN A 136 11.20 -22.16 8.52
C GLN A 136 10.73 -21.88 9.96
N GLU A 137 11.34 -20.90 10.63
CA GLU A 137 11.07 -20.62 12.04
C GLU A 137 9.82 -19.77 12.28
N GLN A 138 9.34 -19.06 11.26
CA GLN A 138 8.19 -18.17 11.37
C GLN A 138 7.13 -18.51 10.33
N ASN A 139 5.92 -18.78 10.81
CA ASN A 139 4.78 -19.10 9.93
C ASN A 139 4.29 -17.90 9.10
N ALA A 140 4.61 -16.66 9.52
CA ALA A 140 4.20 -15.44 8.85
C ALA A 140 5.05 -15.13 7.61
N TRP A 141 4.43 -14.55 6.59
CA TRP A 141 5.13 -14.01 5.42
C TRP A 141 5.84 -12.71 5.76
N ILE A 142 7.10 -12.61 5.35
CA ILE A 142 7.97 -11.46 5.61
C ILE A 142 8.20 -10.70 4.30
N HIS A 143 7.90 -9.41 4.28
CA HIS A 143 8.13 -8.57 3.11
C HIS A 143 9.64 -8.44 2.81
N HIS A 144 10.02 -8.47 1.53
CA HIS A 144 11.40 -8.48 1.07
C HIS A 144 12.23 -7.28 1.58
N SER A 145 11.58 -6.14 1.86
CA SER A 145 12.26 -4.94 2.41
C SER A 145 12.86 -5.15 3.80
N ARG A 146 12.41 -6.17 4.53
CA ARG A 146 12.94 -6.52 5.85
C ARG A 146 13.89 -7.72 5.81
N VAL A 147 14.28 -8.18 4.63
CA VAL A 147 15.06 -9.39 4.44
C VAL A 147 16.35 -9.08 3.71
N LYS A 148 17.46 -9.67 4.15
CA LYS A 148 18.77 -9.59 3.49
C LYS A 148 19.32 -10.99 3.25
N LYS A 149 19.86 -11.26 2.05
CA LYS A 149 20.56 -12.53 1.78
C LYS A 149 21.78 -12.67 2.70
N ALA A 150 21.95 -13.84 3.30
CA ALA A 150 23.16 -14.18 4.03
C ALA A 150 24.29 -14.48 3.05
N PRO A 151 25.54 -14.07 3.34
CA PRO A 151 26.68 -14.40 2.51
C PRO A 151 26.96 -15.92 2.54
N LYS A 152 27.21 -16.52 1.36
CA LYS A 152 27.49 -17.95 1.21
C LYS A 152 28.86 -18.39 1.74
N ALA A 153 29.81 -17.46 1.93
CA ALA A 153 31.15 -17.75 2.40
C ALA A 153 31.40 -17.12 3.79
N PRO A 154 31.99 -17.85 4.75
CA PRO A 154 32.41 -17.28 6.01
C PRO A 154 33.54 -16.26 5.78
N TRP A 155 33.51 -15.16 6.53
CA TRP A 155 34.62 -14.21 6.56
C TRP A 155 35.83 -14.89 7.17
N LYS A 156 36.94 -14.97 6.42
CA LYS A 156 38.20 -15.47 6.97
C LYS A 156 39.01 -14.27 7.48
N VAL A 157 39.22 -14.25 8.80
CA VAL A 157 40.09 -13.26 9.46
C VAL A 157 41.51 -13.78 9.39
N THR A 158 42.36 -13.11 8.63
CA THR A 158 43.80 -13.37 8.62
C THR A 158 44.51 -12.28 9.42
N PRO A 159 45.46 -12.62 10.31
CA PRO A 159 46.35 -11.65 10.93
C PRO A 159 47.13 -10.92 9.82
N GLY A 160 47.13 -9.60 9.83
CA GLY A 160 47.96 -8.79 8.94
C GLY A 160 49.39 -8.70 9.44
N ASP A 161 50.32 -8.35 8.55
CA ASP A 161 51.78 -8.31 8.79
C ASP A 161 52.26 -7.35 9.89
N LYS A 162 51.36 -6.62 10.56
CA LYS A 162 51.65 -5.74 11.69
C LYS A 162 50.76 -6.13 12.86
N GLU A 163 51.36 -6.30 14.03
CA GLU A 163 50.64 -6.51 15.29
C GLU A 163 49.49 -5.49 15.38
N LEU A 164 48.26 -5.97 15.52
CA LEU A 164 46.99 -5.20 15.57
C LEU A 164 46.27 -4.90 14.24
N LYS A 165 46.75 -5.33 13.06
CA LYS A 165 45.96 -5.24 11.83
C LYS A 165 45.28 -6.56 11.51
N LEU A 166 43.94 -6.58 11.46
CA LEU A 166 43.17 -7.72 10.97
C LEU A 166 42.80 -7.48 9.50
N LYS A 167 43.07 -8.47 8.63
CA LYS A 167 42.62 -8.48 7.22
C LYS A 167 41.42 -9.40 7.12
N PHE A 168 40.28 -8.85 6.72
CA PHE A 168 39.08 -9.62 6.42
C PHE A 168 39.10 -9.99 4.93
N THR A 169 39.18 -11.28 4.63
CA THR A 169 39.15 -11.79 3.25
C THR A 169 37.86 -12.57 3.01
N ARG A 170 37.22 -12.30 1.87
CA ARG A 170 36.03 -13.03 1.41
C ARG A 170 36.46 -13.94 0.26
N THR A 171 36.46 -15.24 0.49
CA THR A 171 36.60 -16.22 -0.59
C THR A 171 35.34 -16.14 -1.46
N LYS A 172 35.54 -15.91 -2.77
CA LYS A 172 34.48 -15.81 -3.77
C LYS A 172 33.86 -17.18 -4.04
#